data_AF-A0A1D6P8D8-F1
#
_entry.id   AF-A0A1D6P8D8-F1
#
_cell.length_a   1.000
_cell.length_b   1.000
_cell.length_c   1.000
_cell.angle_alpha   90.00
_cell.angle_beta   90.00
_cell.angle_gamma   90.00
#
_symmetry.space_group_name_H-M   'P 1'
#
loop_
_entity.id
_entity.type
_entity.pdbx_description
1 polymer ?
#
loop_
_entity_poly.entity_id
_entity_poly.type
_entity_poly.pdbx_seq_one_letter_code
_entity_poly.pdbx_strand_id
1 'polypeptide(L)'
;MAVVPAAETLDGLKDRFDLGVFVGDLALDEEVTSDDESLEGLQQELDNCKNDQEVANILASGIKLREYTKGVENNIRQIELDSIQDYIKESENLVSLHDQICDCDNILLQMETVLTGFQTEIGSISSEIKVLQEKSMDMGLKLKNRKAAESKLSKFVEDIIVPPRMIDIIVDGEVNDEYMKTLET
;
A
#
# COMPACT_ATOMS: atom_id res chain seq x y z
N MET A 1 -33.63 -7.29 20.76
CA MET A 1 -33.12 -8.67 20.58
C MET A 1 -31.83 -8.54 19.77
N ALA A 2 -30.66 -8.53 20.42
CA ALA A 2 -29.77 -9.68 20.65
C ALA A 2 -29.26 -10.25 19.31
N VAL A 3 -27.96 -10.33 19.01
CA VAL A 3 -26.89 -11.03 19.74
C VAL A 3 -25.49 -10.52 19.30
N VAL A 4 -24.53 -10.52 20.24
CA VAL A 4 -23.07 -10.27 20.12
C VAL A 4 -22.34 -11.50 19.56
N PRO A 5 -21.17 -11.35 18.90
CA PRO A 5 -19.93 -11.99 19.40
C PRO A 5 -18.73 -11.01 19.43
N ALA A 6 -18.01 -10.91 20.55
CA ALA A 6 -16.68 -11.52 20.83
C ALA A 6 -15.55 -10.84 20.02
N ALA A 7 -14.81 -9.86 20.55
CA ALA A 7 -13.72 -10.01 21.53
C ALA A 7 -12.63 -11.00 21.07
N GLU A 8 -11.79 -10.57 20.12
CA GLU A 8 -10.44 -11.12 19.94
C GLU A 8 -9.42 -9.99 20.15
N THR A 9 -8.79 -10.06 21.32
CA THR A 9 -7.57 -9.37 21.69
C THR A 9 -6.44 -9.83 20.77
N LEU A 10 -5.94 -8.95 19.90
CA LEU A 10 -4.62 -9.09 19.28
C LEU A 10 -3.56 -8.70 20.31
N ASP A 11 -3.41 -9.60 21.29
CA ASP A 11 -2.24 -9.76 22.13
C ASP A 11 -1.23 -10.56 21.31
N GLY A 12 -0.04 -10.01 21.07
CA GLY A 12 1.01 -10.74 20.36
C GLY A 12 1.94 -9.90 19.50
N LEU A 13 2.58 -8.88 20.08
CA LEU A 13 3.99 -8.59 19.79
C LEU A 13 4.59 -7.74 20.91
N LYS A 14 4.36 -8.15 22.16
CA LYS A 14 5.15 -7.68 23.29
C LYS A 14 6.35 -8.60 23.41
N ASP A 15 7.24 -8.54 22.41
CA ASP A 15 8.62 -8.97 22.61
C ASP A 15 9.20 -7.99 23.63
N ARG A 16 8.96 -8.35 24.89
CA ARG A 16 9.74 -7.89 26.03
C ARG A 16 11.18 -8.14 25.63
N PHE A 17 11.90 -7.07 25.32
CA PHE A 17 13.35 -7.07 25.38
C PHE A 17 13.73 -7.58 26.77
N ASP A 18 14.01 -8.87 26.86
CA ASP A 18 14.35 -9.54 28.11
C ASP A 18 15.81 -9.23 28.40
N LEU A 19 16.01 -8.06 28.99
CA LEU A 19 17.32 -7.57 29.43
C LEU A 19 17.97 -8.51 30.47
N GLY A 20 17.22 -9.48 30.99
CA GLY A 20 17.73 -10.57 31.82
C GLY A 20 18.63 -11.56 31.08
N VAL A 21 18.55 -11.67 29.75
CA VAL A 21 19.38 -12.59 28.95
C VAL A 21 20.81 -12.08 28.79
N PHE A 22 21.03 -10.76 28.77
CA PHE A 22 22.38 -10.18 28.60
C PHE A 22 23.15 -10.03 29.92
N VAL A 23 22.45 -9.94 31.06
CA VAL A 23 23.06 -10.01 32.40
C VAL A 23 23.17 -11.47 32.89
N GLY A 24 23.19 -12.40 31.94
CA GLY A 24 23.41 -13.83 32.18
C GLY A 24 24.87 -14.12 32.47
N ASP A 25 25.09 -14.82 33.59
CA ASP A 25 26.34 -15.42 34.06
C ASP A 25 27.40 -14.52 34.70
N LEU A 26 27.18 -14.22 35.97
CA LEU A 26 28.25 -14.29 36.97
C LEU A 26 27.83 -15.29 38.06
N ALA A 27 27.66 -16.55 37.68
CA ALA A 27 27.87 -17.64 38.62
C ALA A 27 29.37 -17.66 38.92
N LEU A 28 29.77 -17.05 40.04
CA LEU A 28 31.07 -17.34 40.63
C LEU A 28 31.01 -18.81 41.07
N ASP A 29 31.52 -19.69 40.21
CA ASP A 29 31.90 -21.05 40.60
C ASP A 29 33.04 -20.93 41.63
N GLU A 30 32.69 -20.68 42.89
CA GLU A 30 33.49 -21.11 44.03
C GLU A 30 33.22 -22.60 44.27
N GLU A 31 33.56 -23.44 43.29
CA GLU A 31 33.88 -24.85 43.59
C GLU A 31 35.35 -24.92 43.99
N VAL A 32 35.63 -24.56 45.24
CA VAL A 32 36.86 -24.98 45.90
C VAL A 32 36.61 -26.39 46.40
N THR A 33 37.07 -27.38 45.65
CA THR A 33 37.25 -28.75 46.18
C THR A 33 38.26 -28.65 47.32
N SER A 34 37.75 -28.67 48.55
CA SER A 34 38.56 -28.65 49.77
C SER A 34 39.22 -30.02 49.95
N ASP A 35 40.27 -30.26 49.18
CA ASP A 35 41.25 -31.31 49.47
C ASP A 35 41.99 -30.88 50.75
N ASP A 36 41.82 -31.66 51.82
CA ASP A 36 42.47 -31.43 53.13
C ASP A 36 43.96 -31.83 53.04
N GLU A 37 44.74 -31.06 52.28
CA GLU A 37 46.20 -31.15 52.25
C GLU A 37 46.76 -30.54 53.54
N SER A 38 47.54 -31.32 54.30
CA SER A 38 48.10 -30.89 55.58
C SER A 38 49.00 -29.66 55.41
N LEU A 39 48.56 -28.51 55.96
CA LEU A 39 49.22 -27.19 55.89
C LEU A 39 50.43 -27.05 56.83
N GLU A 40 50.98 -28.14 57.36
CA GLU A 40 52.04 -28.11 58.36
C GLU A 40 53.40 -27.82 57.71
N GLY A 41 53.88 -26.58 57.83
CA GLY A 41 55.13 -26.08 57.26
C GLY A 41 54.97 -24.83 56.38
N LEU A 42 53.77 -24.62 55.82
CA LEU A 42 53.44 -23.45 55.00
C LEU A 42 53.42 -22.15 55.81
N GLN A 43 53.21 -22.21 57.12
CA GLN A 43 53.31 -21.04 58.00
C GLN A 43 54.73 -20.42 57.96
N GLN A 44 55.77 -21.27 57.92
CA GLN A 44 57.16 -20.81 57.88
C GLN A 44 57.57 -20.32 56.49
N GLU A 45 57.05 -20.94 55.43
CA GLU A 45 57.23 -20.45 54.05
C GLU A 45 56.48 -19.14 53.82
N LEU A 46 55.28 -18.97 54.39
CA LEU A 46 54.51 -17.74 54.37
C LEU A 46 55.22 -16.62 55.16
N ASP A 47 55.78 -16.90 56.33
CA ASP A 47 56.56 -15.93 57.11
C ASP A 47 57.88 -15.53 56.42
N ASN A 48 58.51 -16.45 55.67
CA ASN A 48 59.67 -16.13 54.83
C ASN A 48 59.27 -15.23 53.64
N CYS A 49 58.12 -15.51 53.02
CA CYS A 49 57.58 -14.79 51.86
C CYS A 49 57.00 -13.42 52.24
N LYS A 50 56.52 -13.25 53.48
CA LYS A 50 55.99 -12.00 54.03
C LYS A 50 56.99 -10.84 54.01
N ASN A 51 58.29 -11.16 54.10
CA ASN A 51 59.37 -10.18 54.06
C ASN A 51 59.96 -10.00 52.65
N ASP A 52 59.45 -10.71 51.66
CA ASP A 52 59.91 -10.58 50.28
C ASP A 52 59.29 -9.32 49.64
N GLN A 53 60.17 -8.37 49.35
CA GLN A 53 59.81 -7.10 48.72
C GLN A 53 59.20 -7.31 47.33
N GLU A 54 59.59 -8.36 46.60
CA GLU A 54 59.02 -8.65 45.28
C GLU A 54 57.57 -9.11 45.38
N VAL A 55 57.25 -9.96 46.36
CA VAL A 55 55.89 -10.45 46.60
C VAL A 55 54.98 -9.31 47.06
N ALA A 56 55.45 -8.44 47.96
CA ALA A 56 54.72 -7.24 48.36
C ALA A 56 54.45 -6.30 47.16
N ASN A 57 55.43 -6.13 46.27
CA ASN A 57 55.29 -5.32 45.06
C ASN A 57 54.29 -5.94 44.06
N ILE A 58 54.32 -7.26 43.87
CA ILE A 58 53.38 -8.00 43.01
C ILE A 58 51.96 -7.90 43.55
N LEU A 59 51.76 -8.09 44.86
CA LEU A 59 50.45 -7.95 45.50
C LEU A 59 49.91 -6.50 45.39
N ALA A 60 50.77 -5.50 45.62
CA ALA A 60 50.38 -4.09 45.46
C ALA A 60 50.03 -3.75 44.00
N SER A 61 50.77 -4.30 43.03
CA SER A 61 50.47 -4.17 41.60
C SER A 61 49.14 -4.86 41.24
N GLY A 62 48.90 -6.08 41.76
CA GLY A 62 47.66 -6.82 41.57
C GLY A 62 46.44 -6.10 42.16
N ILE A 63 46.58 -5.46 43.32
CA ILE A 63 45.53 -4.62 43.92
C ILE A 63 45.22 -3.42 43.01
N LYS A 64 46.24 -2.72 42.48
CA LYS A 64 46.05 -1.61 41.53
C LYS A 64 45.39 -2.06 40.23
N LEU A 65 45.79 -3.21 39.68
CA LEU A 65 45.20 -3.75 38.47
C LEU A 65 43.73 -4.13 38.68
N ARG A 66 43.39 -4.75 39.82
CA ARG A 66 42.00 -5.09 40.16
C ARG A 66 41.12 -3.86 40.36
N GLU A 67 41.66 -2.81 41.00
CA GLU A 67 40.96 -1.53 41.13
C GLU A 67 40.73 -0.86 39.77
N TYR A 68 41.73 -0.89 38.89
CA TYR A 68 41.61 -0.40 37.52
C TYR A 68 40.58 -1.20 36.70
N THR A 69 40.61 -2.54 36.75
CA THR A 69 39.61 -3.40 36.09
C THR A 69 38.20 -3.08 36.58
N LYS A 70 38.00 -2.93 37.89
CA LYS A 70 36.71 -2.55 38.47
C LYS A 70 36.27 -1.14 38.03
N GLY A 71 37.22 -0.22 37.89
CA GLY A 71 36.96 1.11 37.33
C GLY A 71 36.51 1.06 35.88
N VAL A 72 37.19 0.26 35.04
CA VAL A 72 36.83 0.07 33.63
C VAL A 72 35.46 -0.61 33.50
N GLU A 73 35.18 -1.65 34.30
CA GLU A 73 33.89 -2.34 34.33
C GLU A 73 32.73 -1.40 34.68
N ASN A 74 32.92 -0.54 35.69
CA ASN A 74 31.94 0.49 36.03
C ASN A 74 31.73 1.50 34.90
N ASN A 75 32.79 1.92 34.20
CA ASN A 75 32.67 2.82 33.05
C ASN A 75 31.91 2.15 31.89
N ILE A 76 32.20 0.88 31.59
CA ILE A 76 31.49 0.11 30.56
C ILE A 76 30.00 0.04 30.91
N ARG A 77 29.67 -0.33 32.15
CA ARG A 77 28.28 -0.41 32.61
C ARG A 77 27.57 0.93 32.53
N GLN A 78 28.27 2.03 32.83
CA GLN A 78 27.71 3.37 32.70
C GLN A 78 27.45 3.74 31.24
N ILE A 79 28.39 3.45 30.34
CA ILE A 79 28.22 3.67 28.89
C ILE A 79 27.07 2.83 28.34
N GLU A 80 26.92 1.58 28.77
CA GLU A 80 25.81 0.71 28.36
C GLU A 80 24.46 1.30 28.79
N LEU A 81 24.35 1.76 30.03
CA LEU A 81 23.13 2.40 30.53
C LEU A 81 22.81 3.69 29.77
N ASP A 82 23.81 4.54 29.53
CA ASP A 82 23.67 5.76 28.75
C ASP A 82 23.23 5.44 27.31
N SER A 83 23.82 4.41 26.69
CA SER A 83 23.46 3.96 25.34
C SER A 83 22.02 3.44 25.27
N ILE A 84 21.59 2.64 26.24
CA ILE A 84 20.20 2.15 26.33
C ILE A 84 19.24 3.33 26.46
N GLN A 85 19.57 4.32 27.28
CA GLN A 85 18.75 5.51 27.46
C GLN A 85 18.62 6.31 26.15
N ASP A 86 19.71 6.45 25.40
CA ASP A 86 19.70 7.08 24.08
C ASP A 86 18.83 6.31 23.08
N TYR A 87 18.91 4.97 23.05
CA TYR A 87 18.04 4.14 22.21
C TYR A 87 16.57 4.28 22.58
N ILE A 88 16.22 4.29 23.87
CA ILE A 88 14.83 4.48 24.33
C ILE A 88 14.30 5.83 23.88
N LYS A 89 15.10 6.89 24.03
CA LYS A 89 14.71 8.24 23.62
C LYS A 89 14.52 8.33 22.11
N GLU A 90 15.43 7.75 21.32
CA GLU A 90 15.33 7.78 19.86
C GLU A 90 14.20 6.88 19.35
N SER A 91 13.82 5.84 20.10
CA SER A 91 12.68 4.98 19.77
C SER A 91 11.37 5.77 19.67
N GLU A 92 11.16 6.80 20.48
CA GLU A 92 9.96 7.65 20.37
C GLU A 92 9.94 8.44 19.06
N ASN A 93 11.09 8.95 18.63
CA ASN A 93 11.23 9.64 17.35
C ASN A 93 10.96 8.70 16.17
N LEU A 94 11.49 7.47 16.23
CA LEU A 94 11.26 6.44 15.20
C LEU A 94 9.77 6.09 15.08
N VAL A 95 9.08 5.92 16.21
CA VAL A 95 7.63 5.66 16.24
C VAL A 95 6.87 6.83 15.64
N SER A 96 7.20 8.07 16.02
CA SER A 96 6.55 9.26 15.44
C SER A 96 6.78 9.37 13.93
N LEU A 97 7.97 9.02 13.43
CA LEU A 97 8.25 9.01 12.00
C LEU A 97 7.43 7.92 11.29
N HIS A 98 7.35 6.73 11.88
CA HIS A 98 6.53 5.64 11.36
C HIS A 98 5.06 6.03 11.27
N ASP A 99 4.51 6.69 12.30
CA ASP A 99 3.13 7.18 12.29
C ASP A 99 2.91 8.20 11.17
N GLN A 100 3.85 9.12 10.95
CA GLN A 100 3.78 10.06 9.83
C GLN A 100 3.83 9.36 8.45
N ILE A 101 4.65 8.31 8.31
CA ILE A 101 4.69 7.50 7.09
C ILE A 101 3.35 6.81 6.87
N CYS A 102 2.76 6.21 7.90
CA CYS A 102 1.44 5.59 7.83
C CYS A 102 0.34 6.60 7.46
N ASP A 103 0.40 7.81 8.00
CA ASP A 103 -0.54 8.88 7.64
C ASP A 103 -0.39 9.30 6.17
N CYS A 104 0.85 9.36 5.66
CA CYS A 104 1.10 9.64 4.25
C CYS A 104 0.55 8.53 3.35
N ASP A 105 0.77 7.26 3.72
CA ASP A 105 0.21 6.11 2.99
C ASP A 105 -1.31 6.14 2.97
N ASN A 106 -1.96 6.52 4.08
CA ASN A 106 -3.42 6.68 4.13
C ASN A 106 -3.91 7.79 3.19
N ILE A 107 -3.20 8.91 3.11
CA ILE A 107 -3.52 10.00 2.17
C ILE A 107 -3.36 9.52 0.72
N LEU A 108 -2.28 8.80 0.42
CA LEU A 108 -2.02 8.26 -0.92
C LEU A 108 -3.10 7.25 -1.32
N LEU A 109 -3.53 6.38 -0.40
CA LEU A 109 -4.61 5.42 -0.63
C LEU A 109 -5.95 6.12 -0.94
N GLN A 110 -6.24 7.23 -0.25
CA GLN A 110 -7.42 8.03 -0.53
C GLN A 110 -7.34 8.67 -1.93
N MET A 111 -6.18 9.22 -2.30
CA MET A 111 -5.97 9.78 -3.63
C MET A 111 -6.11 8.72 -4.72
N GLU A 112 -5.53 7.54 -4.52
CA GLU A 112 -5.66 6.40 -5.43
C GLU A 112 -7.13 6.02 -5.62
N THR A 113 -7.87 5.86 -4.52
CA THR A 113 -9.30 5.51 -4.56
C THR A 113 -10.11 6.51 -5.39
N VAL A 114 -9.86 7.80 -5.21
CA VAL A 114 -10.53 8.87 -5.97
C VAL A 114 -10.15 8.82 -7.45
N LEU A 115 -8.87 8.65 -7.77
CA LEU A 115 -8.40 8.58 -9.16
C LEU A 115 -8.91 7.33 -9.89
N THR A 116 -8.91 6.18 -9.23
CA THR A 116 -9.49 4.94 -9.78
C THR A 116 -11.00 5.08 -9.99
N GLY A 117 -11.69 5.77 -9.07
CA GLY A 117 -13.09 6.15 -9.24
C GLY A 117 -13.30 6.97 -10.52
N PHE A 118 -12.56 8.07 -10.69
CA PHE A 118 -12.64 8.90 -11.90
C PHE A 118 -12.29 8.14 -13.18
N GLN A 119 -11.27 7.28 -13.15
CA GLN A 119 -10.92 6.45 -14.30
C GLN A 119 -12.09 5.55 -14.71
N THR A 120 -12.75 4.94 -13.73
CA THR A 120 -13.89 4.04 -13.96
C THR A 120 -15.08 4.80 -14.53
N GLU A 121 -15.40 5.96 -13.95
CA GLU A 121 -16.50 6.83 -14.42
C GLU A 121 -16.26 7.33 -15.85
N ILE A 122 -15.06 7.83 -16.15
CA ILE A 122 -14.69 8.27 -17.50
C ILE A 122 -14.75 7.09 -18.48
N GLY A 123 -14.31 5.90 -18.06
CA GLY A 123 -14.45 4.67 -18.84
C GLY A 123 -15.90 4.35 -19.20
N SER A 124 -16.80 4.44 -18.22
CA SER A 124 -18.25 4.23 -18.43
C SER A 124 -18.83 5.27 -19.37
N ILE A 125 -18.62 6.56 -19.09
CA ILE A 125 -19.13 7.66 -19.89
C ILE A 125 -18.64 7.57 -21.34
N SER A 126 -17.35 7.24 -21.53
CA SER A 126 -16.77 7.06 -22.87
C SER A 126 -17.44 5.90 -23.62
N SER A 127 -17.71 4.78 -22.93
CA SER A 127 -18.44 3.65 -23.51
C SER A 127 -19.88 4.03 -23.88
N GLU A 128 -20.59 4.75 -23.01
CA GLU A 128 -21.95 5.23 -23.26
C GLU A 128 -22.02 6.19 -24.45
N ILE A 129 -21.06 7.13 -24.55
CA ILE A 129 -20.93 8.04 -25.68
C ILE A 129 -20.72 7.24 -26.97
N LYS A 130 -19.87 6.22 -26.95
CA LYS A 130 -19.61 5.37 -28.13
C LYS A 130 -20.87 4.64 -28.59
N VAL A 131 -21.63 4.05 -27.65
CA VAL A 131 -22.91 3.39 -27.96
C VAL A 131 -23.92 4.39 -28.53
N LEU A 132 -23.99 5.59 -27.97
CA LEU A 132 -24.90 6.63 -28.45
C LEU A 132 -24.53 7.12 -29.86
N GLN A 133 -23.24 7.28 -30.14
CA GLN A 133 -22.72 7.63 -31.46
C GLN A 133 -23.04 6.56 -32.50
N GLU A 134 -22.84 5.28 -32.16
CA GLU A 134 -23.17 4.15 -33.03
C GLU A 134 -24.67 4.12 -33.35
N LYS A 135 -25.52 4.29 -32.33
CA LYS A 135 -26.98 4.37 -32.51
C LYS A 135 -27.40 5.55 -33.39
N SER A 136 -26.76 6.71 -33.22
CA SER A 136 -27.02 7.90 -34.03
C SER A 136 -26.63 7.66 -35.50
N MET A 137 -25.49 7.01 -35.73
CA MET A 137 -25.03 6.66 -37.07
C MET A 137 -25.97 5.66 -37.76
N ASP A 138 -26.40 4.60 -37.05
CA ASP A 138 -27.37 3.63 -37.55
C ASP A 138 -28.71 4.30 -37.93
N MET A 139 -29.21 5.18 -37.07
CA MET A 139 -30.43 5.94 -37.35
C MET A 139 -30.26 6.86 -38.58
N GLY A 140 -29.10 7.51 -38.71
CA GLY A 140 -28.75 8.32 -39.88
C GLY A 140 -28.76 7.51 -41.18
N LEU A 141 -28.21 6.30 -41.16
CA LEU A 141 -28.24 5.38 -42.30
C LEU A 141 -29.67 4.95 -42.66
N LYS A 142 -30.47 4.56 -41.66
CA LYS A 142 -31.88 4.19 -41.86
C LYS A 142 -32.69 5.33 -42.49
N LEU A 143 -32.50 6.56 -42.01
CA LEU A 143 -33.16 7.74 -42.54
C LEU A 143 -32.72 8.02 -43.99
N LYS A 144 -31.42 7.93 -44.29
CA LYS A 144 -30.89 8.10 -45.65
C LYS A 144 -31.46 7.07 -46.62
N ASN A 145 -31.53 5.79 -46.20
CA ASN A 145 -32.13 4.73 -47.00
C ASN A 145 -33.62 4.99 -47.26
N ARG A 146 -34.37 5.43 -46.23
CA ARG A 146 -35.79 5.75 -46.38
C ARG A 146 -36.03 6.91 -47.34
N LYS A 147 -35.26 8.01 -47.22
CA LYS A 147 -35.34 9.15 -48.15
C LYS A 147 -34.98 8.77 -49.58
N ALA A 148 -33.96 7.93 -49.76
CA ALA A 148 -33.57 7.46 -51.09
C ALA A 148 -34.65 6.59 -51.73
N ALA A 149 -35.31 5.72 -50.95
CA ALA A 149 -36.43 4.92 -51.42
C ALA A 149 -37.66 5.79 -51.73
N GLU A 150 -38.01 6.72 -50.83
CA GLU A 150 -39.10 7.69 -51.01
C GLU A 150 -38.92 8.52 -52.28
N SER A 151 -37.72 9.05 -52.52
CA SER A 151 -37.43 9.82 -53.73
C SER A 151 -37.61 9.02 -55.01
N LYS A 152 -37.13 7.76 -55.04
CA LYS A 152 -37.33 6.86 -56.19
C LYS A 152 -38.79 6.52 -56.40
N LEU A 153 -39.53 6.27 -55.32
CA LEU A 153 -40.94 5.93 -55.38
C LEU A 153 -41.79 7.13 -55.79
N SER A 154 -41.52 8.34 -55.29
CA SER A 154 -42.21 9.57 -55.69
C SER A 154 -42.11 9.79 -57.19
N LYS A 155 -40.88 9.69 -57.74
CA LYS A 155 -40.66 9.83 -59.18
C LYS A 155 -41.47 8.80 -59.98
N PHE A 156 -41.48 7.54 -59.55
CA PHE A 156 -42.25 6.50 -60.21
C PHE A 156 -43.77 6.75 -60.15
N VAL A 157 -44.27 7.26 -59.02
CA VAL A 157 -45.69 7.60 -58.85
C VAL A 157 -46.06 8.79 -59.75
N GLU A 158 -45.20 9.81 -59.85
CA GLU A 158 -45.37 10.95 -60.75
C GLU A 158 -45.45 10.51 -62.22
N ASP A 159 -44.64 9.53 -62.63
CA ASP A 159 -44.63 9.00 -64.00
C ASP A 159 -45.90 8.18 -64.36
N ILE A 160 -46.61 7.63 -63.37
CA ILE A 160 -47.82 6.78 -63.58
C ILE A 160 -49.11 7.56 -63.34
N ILE A 161 -49.07 8.63 -62.56
CA ILE A 161 -50.27 9.41 -62.24
C ILE A 161 -50.77 10.10 -63.50
N VAL A 162 -52.04 9.86 -63.83
CA VAL A 162 -52.75 10.59 -64.87
C VAL A 162 -53.48 11.76 -64.22
N PRO A 163 -53.17 13.02 -64.58
CA PRO A 163 -53.84 14.18 -63.99
C PRO A 163 -55.35 14.16 -64.27
N PRO A 164 -56.22 14.53 -63.29
CA PRO A 164 -57.68 14.53 -63.49
C PRO A 164 -58.14 15.35 -64.69
N ARG A 165 -57.47 16.48 -64.94
CA ARG A 165 -57.74 17.32 -66.13
C ARG A 165 -57.56 16.57 -67.44
N MET A 166 -56.57 15.68 -67.54
CA MET A 166 -56.37 14.85 -68.72
C MET A 166 -57.51 13.85 -68.89
N ILE A 167 -58.02 13.28 -67.79
CA ILE A 167 -59.18 12.37 -67.80
C ILE A 167 -60.42 13.10 -68.31
N ASP A 168 -60.70 14.30 -67.80
CA ASP A 168 -61.87 15.10 -68.20
C ASP A 168 -61.83 15.45 -69.71
N ILE A 169 -60.65 15.84 -70.22
CA ILE A 169 -60.46 16.14 -71.66
C ILE A 169 -60.64 14.89 -72.52
N ILE A 170 -60.23 13.71 -72.04
CA ILE A 170 -60.36 12.45 -72.80
C ILE A 170 -61.80 11.93 -72.79
N VAL A 171 -62.51 12.03 -71.67
CA VAL A 171 -63.85 11.43 -71.49
C VAL A 171 -64.96 12.34 -72.00
N ASP A 172 -64.91 13.63 -71.64
CA ASP A 172 -66.00 14.59 -71.89
C ASP A 172 -65.64 15.67 -72.93
N GLY A 173 -64.37 15.76 -73.36
CA GLY A 173 -63.88 16.78 -74.29
C GLY A 173 -64.08 16.45 -75.78
N GLU A 174 -64.20 17.48 -76.61
CA GLU A 174 -64.22 17.34 -78.08
C GLU A 174 -62.80 17.10 -78.63
N VAL A 175 -62.70 16.32 -79.72
CA VAL A 175 -61.42 16.01 -80.37
C VAL A 175 -60.89 17.25 -81.11
N ASN A 176 -60.03 18.02 -80.46
CA ASN A 176 -59.44 19.27 -80.95
C ASN A 176 -57.92 19.31 -80.74
N ASP A 177 -57.27 20.40 -81.14
CA ASP A 177 -55.81 20.56 -80.97
C ASP A 177 -55.36 20.51 -79.49
N GLU A 178 -56.22 20.90 -78.55
CA GLU A 178 -55.94 20.81 -77.11
C GLU A 178 -55.92 19.35 -76.63
N TYR A 179 -56.82 18.51 -77.13
CA TYR A 179 -56.83 17.06 -76.90
C TYR A 179 -55.52 16.40 -77.39
N MET A 180 -55.11 16.70 -78.63
CA MET A 180 -53.86 16.15 -79.17
C MET A 180 -52.63 16.55 -78.34
N LYS A 181 -52.61 17.80 -77.86
CA LYS A 181 -51.52 18.34 -77.03
C LYS A 181 -51.45 17.68 -75.66
N THR A 182 -52.58 17.27 -75.09
CA THR A 182 -52.59 16.54 -73.82
C THR A 182 -52.00 15.14 -73.95
N LEU A 183 -52.13 14.46 -75.10
CA LEU A 183 -51.62 13.09 -75.30
C LEU A 183 -50.12 13.02 -75.64
N GLU A 184 -49.49 14.13 -76.00
CA GLU A 184 -48.05 14.20 -76.32
C GLU A 184 -47.14 14.39 -75.10
N THR A 185 -47.71 14.58 -73.90
CA THR A 185 -46.97 14.79 -72.64
C THR A 185 -46.85 13.49 -71.86
#